data_AF-A0A7M4FG04-F1
#
_entry.id   AF-A0A7M4FG04-F1
#
_cell.length_a   1.000
_cell.length_b   1.000
_cell.length_c   1.000
_cell.angle_alpha   90.00
_cell.angle_beta   90.00
_cell.angle_gamma   90.00
#
_symmetry.space_group_name_H-M   'P 1'
#
loop_
_entity.id
_entity.type
_entity.pdbx_description
1 polymer ?
#
loop_
_entity_poly.entity_id
_entity_poly.type
_entity_poly.pdbx_seq_one_letter_code
_entity_poly.pdbx_strand_id
1 'polypeptide(L)'
;GPLCHLNWGKLFTWLHLIEEFALDICNHFISSFCHVLYAKVFIQESPWHRLHQNCVSHAHSFIFAPEGIRFCEVELCRNASPVIFSGIKDLKLMKTTQSGFENFHRDKYTTLPERRDRVLCAELFLKWNYLECTDVDFDCIWNTARECVLEAFSGPPDCGKYSPSYQKTVNDIQMLILEKVPQVLLSWVNIFLKQQIQV
;
A
#
# COMPACT_ATOMS: atom_id res chain seq x y z
N GLY A 1 29.03 -17.14 -28.21
CA GLY A 1 28.34 -15.93 -27.75
C GLY A 1 28.48 -15.89 -26.24
N PRO A 2 28.94 -14.79 -25.64
CA PRO A 2 29.24 -14.81 -24.21
C PRO A 2 27.94 -14.98 -23.43
N LEU A 3 27.95 -16.00 -22.58
CA LEU A 3 26.87 -16.40 -21.70
C LEU A 3 26.51 -15.25 -20.75
N CYS A 4 25.24 -14.89 -20.74
CA CYS A 4 24.60 -14.03 -19.76
C CYS A 4 24.62 -14.73 -18.39
N HIS A 5 25.77 -14.77 -17.72
CA HIS A 5 25.83 -15.14 -16.32
C HIS A 5 25.32 -13.95 -15.49
N LEU A 6 24.01 -13.88 -15.29
CA LEU A 6 23.46 -13.10 -14.19
C LEU A 6 23.97 -13.75 -12.90
N ASN A 7 24.91 -13.08 -12.24
CA ASN A 7 25.23 -13.40 -10.87
C ASN A 7 24.18 -12.74 -9.99
N TRP A 8 23.02 -13.40 -9.86
CA TRP A 8 21.92 -12.96 -8.99
C TRP A 8 22.45 -12.56 -7.59
N GLY A 9 23.44 -13.29 -7.08
CA GLY A 9 24.11 -13.01 -5.80
C GLY A 9 24.80 -11.65 -5.68
N LYS A 10 25.12 -10.95 -6.78
CA LYS A 10 25.67 -9.58 -6.77
C LYS A 10 24.61 -8.48 -6.95
N LEU A 11 23.41 -8.82 -7.42
CA LEU A 11 22.24 -7.92 -7.34
C LEU A 11 21.67 -7.91 -5.90
N PHE A 12 21.86 -8.99 -5.14
CA PHE A 12 21.40 -9.11 -3.74
C PHE A 12 22.24 -8.34 -2.72
N THR A 13 23.38 -7.74 -3.08
CA THR A 13 24.28 -7.12 -2.09
C THR A 13 23.81 -5.76 -1.55
N TRP A 14 22.73 -5.18 -2.09
CA TRP A 14 22.19 -3.88 -1.67
C TRP A 14 20.67 -3.80 -1.89
N LEU A 15 19.88 -4.72 -1.32
CA LEU A 15 18.43 -4.50 -1.24
C LEU A 15 18.17 -3.38 -0.24
N HIS A 16 18.22 -2.13 -0.73
CA HIS A 16 17.78 -0.99 0.07
C HIS A 16 16.25 -0.89 0.03
N LEU A 17 15.61 -1.01 -1.15
CA LEU A 17 14.16 -0.86 -1.32
C LEU A 17 13.62 -1.78 -2.43
N ILE A 18 12.38 -2.30 -2.31
CA ILE A 18 11.79 -3.22 -3.29
C ILE A 18 11.50 -2.53 -4.65
N GLU A 19 11.24 -1.22 -4.64
CA GLU A 19 10.99 -0.40 -5.81
C GLU A 19 12.23 -0.29 -6.71
N GLU A 20 13.39 -0.04 -6.10
CA GLU A 20 14.68 0.04 -6.80
C GLU A 20 15.04 -1.32 -7.41
N PHE A 21 14.84 -2.40 -6.65
CA PHE A 21 15.10 -3.75 -7.14
C PHE A 21 14.20 -4.13 -8.31
N ALA A 22 12.92 -3.76 -8.28
CA ALA A 22 12.01 -3.97 -9.40
C ALA A 22 12.43 -3.16 -10.65
N LEU A 23 12.91 -1.93 -10.46
CA LEU A 23 13.44 -1.09 -11.53
C LEU A 23 14.71 -1.67 -12.15
N ASP A 24 15.63 -2.19 -11.35
CA ASP A 24 16.85 -2.87 -11.84
C ASP A 24 16.52 -4.08 -12.72
N ILE A 25 15.52 -4.88 -12.33
CA ILE A 25 15.06 -6.02 -13.13
C ILE A 25 14.47 -5.52 -14.47
N CYS A 26 13.62 -4.50 -14.44
CA CYS A 26 13.05 -3.90 -15.66
C CYS A 26 14.16 -3.39 -16.60
N ASN A 27 15.11 -2.62 -16.07
CA ASN A 27 16.24 -2.09 -16.82
C ASN A 27 17.12 -3.20 -17.41
N HIS A 28 17.34 -4.28 -16.67
CA HIS A 28 18.11 -5.42 -17.15
C HIS A 28 17.50 -6.02 -18.42
N PHE A 29 16.20 -6.32 -18.43
CA PHE A 29 15.55 -6.91 -19.59
C PHE A 29 15.48 -5.95 -20.78
N ILE A 30 15.15 -4.68 -20.55
CA ILE A 30 15.08 -3.66 -21.59
C ILE A 30 16.48 -3.37 -22.19
N SER A 31 17.54 -3.34 -21.39
CA SER A 31 18.90 -3.09 -21.91
C SER A 31 19.54 -4.29 -22.58
N SER A 32 19.26 -5.51 -22.10
CA SER A 32 19.95 -6.74 -22.56
C SER A 32 19.39 -7.30 -23.88
N PHE A 33 18.10 -7.08 -24.16
CA PHE A 33 17.42 -7.71 -25.29
C PHE A 33 16.72 -6.68 -26.17
N CYS A 34 17.29 -6.38 -27.34
CA CYS A 34 16.76 -5.35 -28.25
C CYS A 34 15.29 -5.55 -28.68
N HIS A 35 14.82 -6.80 -28.70
CA HIS A 35 13.44 -7.15 -29.07
C HIS A 35 12.44 -7.03 -27.91
N VAL A 36 12.89 -6.85 -26.67
CA VAL A 36 12.01 -6.61 -25.53
C VAL A 36 11.59 -5.14 -25.55
N LEU A 37 10.29 -4.88 -25.64
CA LEU A 37 9.75 -3.51 -25.74
C LEU A 37 9.14 -3.02 -24.42
N TYR A 38 8.76 -3.94 -23.54
CA TYR A 38 8.08 -3.66 -22.29
C TYR A 38 8.48 -4.67 -21.23
N ALA A 39 8.72 -4.20 -20.01
CA ALA A 39 8.94 -5.01 -18.83
C ALA A 39 8.03 -4.54 -17.70
N LYS A 40 7.46 -5.49 -16.96
CA LYS A 40 6.66 -5.25 -15.77
C LYS A 40 7.10 -6.20 -14.67
N VAL A 41 7.43 -5.65 -13.51
CA VAL A 41 7.90 -6.41 -12.35
C VAL A 41 7.01 -6.05 -11.16
N PHE A 42 6.48 -7.08 -10.49
CA PHE A 42 5.71 -6.94 -9.26
C PHE A 42 6.46 -7.64 -8.13
N ILE A 43 6.65 -6.95 -7.01
CA ILE A 43 7.35 -7.48 -5.84
C ILE A 43 6.49 -7.26 -4.60
N GLN A 44 6.42 -8.28 -3.75
CA GLN A 44 5.80 -8.21 -2.45
C GLN A 44 6.85 -8.50 -1.38
N GLU A 45 6.93 -7.63 -0.38
CA GLU A 45 7.80 -7.85 0.77
C GLU A 45 7.15 -8.85 1.74
N SER A 46 7.96 -9.77 2.28
CA SER A 46 7.51 -10.61 3.40
C SER A 46 7.66 -9.82 4.70
N PRO A 47 6.58 -9.59 5.48
CA PRO A 47 6.60 -8.73 6.67
C PRO A 47 7.26 -9.41 7.88
N TRP A 48 8.58 -9.59 7.78
CA TRP A 48 9.41 -10.09 8.86
C TRP A 48 9.84 -8.93 9.76
N HIS A 49 9.42 -8.96 11.02
CA HIS A 49 9.84 -8.00 12.02
C HIS A 49 10.88 -8.61 12.93
N ARG A 50 11.91 -7.84 13.30
CA ARG A 50 12.90 -8.28 14.28
C ARG A 50 12.19 -8.57 15.60
N LEU A 51 12.44 -9.74 16.17
CA LEU A 51 11.79 -10.15 17.41
C LEU A 51 12.32 -9.30 18.57
N HIS A 52 11.43 -8.79 19.42
CA HIS A 52 11.78 -8.01 20.61
C HIS A 52 11.35 -8.75 21.87
N GLN A 53 12.24 -8.88 22.85
CA GLN A 53 11.96 -9.47 24.17
C GLN A 53 12.50 -8.55 25.25
N ASN A 54 11.66 -8.19 26.23
CA ASN A 54 12.04 -7.27 27.31
C ASN A 54 12.67 -5.96 26.79
N CYS A 55 12.09 -5.38 25.72
CA CYS A 55 12.59 -4.20 25.02
C CYS A 55 13.98 -4.33 24.38
N VAL A 56 14.50 -5.55 24.24
CA VAL A 56 15.77 -5.84 23.55
C VAL A 56 15.48 -6.53 22.21
N SER A 57 16.07 -6.02 21.12
CA SER A 57 15.99 -6.65 19.81
C SER A 57 16.84 -7.92 19.75
N HIS A 58 16.28 -9.03 19.27
CA HIS A 58 17.02 -10.28 19.09
C HIS A 58 18.07 -10.12 17.98
N ALA A 59 19.22 -10.77 18.14
CA ALA A 59 20.34 -10.66 17.20
C ALA A 59 19.99 -11.18 15.78
N HIS A 60 19.21 -12.25 15.69
CA HIS A 60 18.95 -12.95 14.42
C HIS A 60 17.58 -13.67 14.36
N SER A 61 16.63 -13.31 15.22
CA SER A 61 15.29 -13.93 15.22
C SER A 61 14.25 -12.92 14.78
N PHE A 62 13.28 -13.42 14.02
CA PHE A 62 12.24 -12.62 13.39
C PHE A 62 10.87 -13.27 13.61
N ILE A 63 9.83 -12.45 13.61
CA ILE A 63 8.43 -12.88 13.64
C ILE A 63 7.74 -12.42 12.36
N PHE A 64 6.87 -13.25 11.80
CA PHE A 64 6.04 -12.89 10.65
C PHE A 64 4.78 -12.17 11.17
N ALA A 65 4.65 -10.87 10.92
CA ALA A 65 3.53 -10.07 11.44
C ALA A 65 2.94 -9.17 10.34
N PRO A 66 1.87 -9.60 9.65
CA PRO A 66 1.28 -8.84 8.55
C PRO A 66 0.41 -7.68 9.06
N GLU A 67 1.01 -6.50 9.26
CA GLU A 67 0.32 -5.26 9.66
C GLU A 67 0.07 -4.32 8.46
N GLY A 68 -0.28 -4.91 7.32
CA GLY A 68 -0.20 -4.29 5.99
C GLY A 68 1.06 -4.74 5.25
N ILE A 69 0.87 -5.38 4.11
CA ILE A 69 1.95 -5.93 3.30
C ILE A 69 2.37 -4.90 2.25
N ARG A 70 3.64 -4.48 2.31
CA ARG A 70 4.24 -3.64 1.28
C ARG A 70 4.41 -4.40 -0.03
N PHE A 71 4.06 -3.73 -1.11
CA PHE A 71 4.34 -4.21 -2.46
C PHE A 71 4.72 -3.06 -3.37
N CYS A 72 5.39 -3.37 -4.47
CA CYS A 72 5.64 -2.44 -5.57
C CYS A 72 5.33 -3.09 -6.92
N GLU A 73 5.12 -2.23 -7.91
CA GLU A 73 5.02 -2.61 -9.30
C GLU A 73 5.79 -1.58 -10.14
N VAL A 74 6.70 -2.03 -10.98
CA VAL A 74 7.44 -1.16 -11.90
C VAL A 74 7.15 -1.57 -13.32
N GLU A 75 6.78 -0.60 -14.15
CA GLU A 75 6.56 -0.76 -15.57
C GLU A 75 7.55 0.09 -16.36
N LEU A 76 8.17 -0.49 -17.39
CA LEU A 76 9.15 0.20 -18.23
C LEU A 76 8.95 -0.17 -19.70
N CYS A 77 8.61 0.85 -20.51
CA CYS A 77 8.67 0.77 -21.96
C CYS A 77 10.07 1.16 -22.46
N ARG A 78 10.54 0.52 -23.53
CA ARG A 78 11.80 0.91 -24.18
C ARG A 78 11.74 2.39 -24.61
N ASN A 79 12.80 3.13 -24.28
CA ASN A 79 12.95 4.57 -24.57
C ASN A 79 11.91 5.49 -23.88
N ALA A 80 11.29 5.03 -22.79
CA ALA A 80 10.42 5.84 -21.95
C ALA A 80 10.92 5.87 -20.50
N SER A 81 10.41 6.81 -19.71
CA SER A 81 10.64 6.83 -18.27
C SER A 81 9.88 5.67 -17.59
N PRO A 82 10.43 5.09 -16.51
CA PRO A 82 9.72 4.07 -15.73
C PRO A 82 8.49 4.66 -15.04
N VAL A 83 7.47 3.83 -14.85
CA VAL A 83 6.33 4.10 -13.96
C VAL A 83 6.47 3.19 -12.76
N ILE A 84 6.63 3.80 -11.58
CA ILE A 84 6.79 3.08 -10.31
C ILE A 84 5.50 3.24 -9.50
N PHE A 85 4.98 2.12 -9.03
CA PHE A 85 3.89 2.04 -8.07
C PHE A 85 4.39 1.43 -6.77
N SER A 86 3.91 1.97 -5.66
CA SER A 86 4.02 1.35 -4.34
C SER A 86 2.64 1.17 -3.74
N GLY A 87 2.54 0.33 -2.72
CA GLY A 87 1.27 0.06 -2.10
C GLY A 87 1.32 -0.72 -0.80
N ILE A 88 0.15 -0.81 -0.19
CA ILE A 88 -0.14 -1.58 1.01
C ILE A 88 -1.31 -2.49 0.67
N LYS A 89 -1.18 -3.79 0.88
CA LYS A 89 -2.30 -4.73 0.75
C LYS A 89 -2.50 -5.52 2.03
N ASP A 90 -3.66 -6.17 2.14
CA ASP A 90 -4.00 -7.03 3.26
C ASP A 90 -3.91 -6.31 4.63
N LEU A 91 -4.06 -4.98 4.65
CA LEU A 91 -4.10 -4.18 5.87
C LEU A 91 -5.50 -4.27 6.48
N LYS A 92 -5.61 -4.99 7.60
CA LYS A 92 -6.89 -5.25 8.26
C LYS A 92 -7.06 -4.32 9.45
N LEU A 93 -8.11 -3.50 9.41
CA LEU A 93 -8.50 -2.58 10.47
C LEU A 93 -9.93 -2.87 10.92
N MET A 94 -10.20 -2.58 12.19
CA MET A 94 -11.52 -2.68 12.78
C MET A 94 -11.72 -1.57 13.80
N LYS A 95 -12.91 -0.96 13.79
CA LYS A 95 -13.41 -0.18 14.93
C LYS A 95 -14.81 -0.66 15.30
N THR A 96 -15.10 -0.70 16.59
CA THR A 96 -16.31 -1.31 17.15
C THR A 96 -17.49 -0.34 17.24
N THR A 97 -17.23 0.95 17.05
CA THR A 97 -18.20 2.06 17.10
C THR A 97 -17.71 3.20 16.21
N GLN A 98 -18.34 4.38 16.28
CA GLN A 98 -17.99 5.57 15.52
C GLN A 98 -18.07 5.32 14.00
N SER A 99 -19.02 4.47 13.59
CA SER A 99 -19.37 4.27 12.19
C SER A 99 -20.88 4.14 12.05
N GLY A 100 -21.47 4.89 11.13
CA GLY A 100 -22.86 4.74 10.74
C GLY A 100 -23.03 4.43 9.26
N PHE A 101 -24.27 4.15 8.90
CA PHE A 101 -24.78 4.13 7.53
C PHE A 101 -26.29 4.35 7.55
N GLU A 102 -26.69 5.55 7.18
CA GLU A 102 -28.06 6.05 7.22
C GLU A 102 -28.30 7.04 6.08
N ASN A 103 -29.56 7.40 5.83
CA ASN A 103 -30.01 8.32 4.79
C ASN A 103 -29.63 7.88 3.35
N PHE A 104 -29.47 6.58 3.12
CA PHE A 104 -29.29 6.03 1.78
C PHE A 104 -30.62 5.96 1.03
N HIS A 105 -30.56 6.01 -0.31
CA HIS A 105 -31.75 5.88 -1.15
C HIS A 105 -32.44 4.54 -0.88
N ARG A 106 -33.76 4.57 -0.71
CA ARG A 106 -34.58 3.38 -0.48
C ARG A 106 -35.48 3.15 -1.67
N ASP A 107 -35.45 1.92 -2.16
CA ASP A 107 -36.32 1.41 -3.21
C ASP A 107 -37.04 0.13 -2.74
N LYS A 108 -37.79 -0.49 -3.66
CA LYS A 108 -38.51 -1.75 -3.41
C LYS A 108 -37.61 -2.95 -3.06
N TYR A 109 -36.29 -2.85 -3.26
CA TYR A 109 -35.31 -3.90 -2.95
C TYR A 109 -34.53 -3.61 -1.66
N THR A 110 -34.75 -2.46 -1.03
CA THR A 110 -33.97 -2.00 0.11
C THR A 110 -34.47 -2.62 1.42
N THR A 111 -33.83 -3.70 1.85
CA THR A 111 -34.11 -4.38 3.13
C THR A 111 -33.14 -3.98 4.25
N LEU A 112 -32.01 -3.36 3.90
CA LEU A 112 -30.98 -2.98 4.86
C LEU A 112 -31.54 -1.93 5.84
N PRO A 113 -31.45 -2.15 7.16
CA PRO A 113 -31.83 -1.15 8.13
C PRO A 113 -30.73 -0.11 8.28
N GLU A 114 -31.14 1.12 8.57
CA GLU A 114 -30.20 2.18 8.95
C GLU A 114 -29.56 1.89 10.31
N ARG A 115 -28.31 2.34 10.45
CA ARG A 115 -27.53 2.20 11.68
C ARG A 115 -26.76 3.49 11.92
N ARG A 116 -27.03 4.14 13.05
CA ARG A 116 -26.23 5.28 13.52
C ARG A 116 -24.90 4.85 14.13
N ASP A 117 -24.85 3.62 14.64
CA ASP A 117 -23.63 3.00 15.11
C ASP A 117 -23.56 1.54 14.68
N ARG A 118 -22.37 1.11 14.25
CA ARG A 118 -22.05 -0.24 13.80
C ARG A 118 -20.55 -0.50 13.88
N VAL A 119 -20.18 -1.76 13.96
CA VAL A 119 -18.80 -2.21 13.72
C VAL A 119 -18.42 -1.90 12.26
N LEU A 120 -17.22 -1.37 12.06
CA LEU A 120 -16.60 -1.23 10.75
C LEU A 120 -15.33 -2.09 10.72
N CYS A 121 -15.38 -3.18 9.96
CA CYS A 121 -14.22 -4.00 9.64
C CYS A 121 -13.84 -3.83 8.17
N ALA A 122 -12.54 -3.68 7.93
CA ALA A 122 -11.97 -3.12 6.73
C ALA A 122 -10.69 -3.88 6.38
N GLU A 123 -10.60 -4.46 5.19
CA GLU A 123 -9.35 -4.94 4.61
C GLU A 123 -8.97 -4.04 3.45
N LEU A 124 -7.90 -3.26 3.61
CA LEU A 124 -7.46 -2.23 2.69
C LEU A 124 -6.44 -2.75 1.67
N PHE A 125 -6.63 -2.34 0.42
CA PHE A 125 -5.64 -2.33 -0.64
C PHE A 125 -5.44 -0.89 -1.09
N LEU A 126 -4.22 -0.40 -0.98
CA LEU A 126 -3.78 0.91 -1.44
C LEU A 126 -2.69 0.72 -2.49
N LYS A 127 -2.81 1.41 -3.62
CA LYS A 127 -1.77 1.51 -4.65
C LYS A 127 -1.68 2.97 -5.05
N TRP A 128 -0.47 3.49 -5.21
CA TRP A 128 -0.20 4.84 -5.71
C TRP A 128 1.01 4.82 -6.64
N ASN A 129 1.14 5.84 -7.48
CA ASN A 129 2.33 6.08 -8.29
C ASN A 129 2.95 7.44 -7.97
N TYR A 130 4.19 7.61 -8.41
CA TYR A 130 4.98 8.81 -8.19
C TYR A 130 4.91 9.76 -9.39
N LEU A 131 4.93 11.06 -9.13
CA LEU A 131 5.03 12.12 -10.15
C LEU A 131 6.39 12.08 -10.86
N GLU A 132 7.45 12.04 -10.05
CA GLU A 132 8.84 11.95 -10.49
C GLU A 132 9.50 10.80 -9.73
N CYS A 133 10.39 10.06 -10.40
CA CYS A 133 11.04 8.87 -9.85
C CYS A 133 12.50 9.11 -9.45
N THR A 134 12.92 10.37 -9.35
CA THR A 134 14.29 10.76 -8.95
C THR A 134 14.33 11.13 -7.46
N ASP A 135 15.32 10.58 -6.73
CA ASP A 135 15.56 10.86 -5.30
C ASP A 135 14.33 10.67 -4.40
N VAL A 136 13.53 9.63 -4.68
CA VAL A 136 12.32 9.31 -3.92
C VAL A 136 12.67 8.46 -2.68
N ASP A 137 12.32 8.95 -1.50
CA ASP A 137 12.36 8.16 -0.26
C ASP A 137 11.11 7.27 -0.16
N PHE A 138 11.18 6.09 -0.77
CA PHE A 138 10.06 5.15 -0.82
C PHE A 138 9.62 4.68 0.58
N ASP A 139 10.55 4.50 1.51
CA ASP A 139 10.28 4.09 2.89
C ASP A 139 9.48 5.16 3.65
N CYS A 140 9.96 6.40 3.62
CA CYS A 140 9.29 7.52 4.28
C CYS A 140 7.87 7.69 3.73
N ILE A 141 7.70 7.62 2.41
CA ILE A 141 6.40 7.75 1.77
C ILE A 141 5.47 6.60 2.15
N TRP A 142 5.96 5.36 2.12
CA TRP A 142 5.15 4.19 2.50
C TRP A 142 4.69 4.28 3.96
N ASN A 143 5.59 4.65 4.88
CA ASN A 143 5.29 4.83 6.30
C ASN A 143 4.26 5.96 6.49
N THR A 144 4.47 7.11 5.84
CA THR A 144 3.55 8.25 5.89
C THR A 144 2.16 7.87 5.38
N ALA A 145 2.08 7.15 4.25
CA ALA A 145 0.81 6.68 3.70
C ALA A 145 0.09 5.72 4.66
N ARG A 146 0.82 4.79 5.28
CA ARG A 146 0.28 3.89 6.30
C ARG A 146 -0.26 4.67 7.51
N GLU A 147 0.48 5.65 8.00
CA GLU A 147 0.04 6.51 9.12
C GLU A 147 -1.22 7.31 8.76
N CYS A 148 -1.30 7.86 7.54
CA CYS A 148 -2.51 8.54 7.06
C CYS A 148 -3.73 7.61 7.09
N VAL A 149 -3.56 6.34 6.70
CA VAL A 149 -4.64 5.35 6.76
C VAL A 149 -5.11 5.15 8.19
N LEU A 150 -4.18 4.92 9.12
CA LEU A 150 -4.48 4.68 10.53
C LEU A 150 -5.16 5.90 11.18
N GLU A 151 -4.66 7.09 10.90
CA GLU A 151 -5.18 8.37 11.38
C GLU A 151 -6.60 8.62 10.88
N ALA A 152 -6.82 8.53 9.57
CA ALA A 152 -8.13 8.81 8.97
C ALA A 152 -9.18 7.74 9.32
N PHE A 153 -8.78 6.48 9.51
CA PHE A 153 -9.69 5.40 9.91
C PHE A 153 -10.11 5.51 11.39
N SER A 154 -9.14 5.74 12.27
CA SER A 154 -9.31 5.62 13.73
C SER A 154 -9.72 6.95 14.38
N GLY A 155 -9.14 8.06 13.93
CA GLY A 155 -9.22 9.34 14.64
C GLY A 155 -8.37 9.37 15.93
N PRO A 156 -8.59 10.38 16.80
CA PRO A 156 -7.88 10.49 18.07
C PRO A 156 -8.08 9.24 18.95
N PRO A 157 -7.03 8.72 19.63
CA PRO A 157 -7.13 7.48 20.41
C PRO A 157 -8.13 7.51 21.57
N ASP A 158 -8.46 8.70 22.09
CA ASP A 158 -9.33 8.91 23.25
C ASP A 158 -10.82 8.97 22.90
N CYS A 159 -11.18 9.46 21.70
CA CYS A 159 -12.57 9.68 21.30
C CYS A 159 -12.96 9.10 19.91
N GLY A 160 -11.97 8.69 19.13
CA GLY A 160 -12.12 8.22 17.76
C GLY A 160 -12.69 9.28 16.81
N LYS A 161 -12.97 8.87 15.57
CA LYS A 161 -13.63 9.72 14.57
C LYS A 161 -14.84 9.03 13.97
N TYR A 162 -16.00 9.68 14.03
CA TYR A 162 -17.22 9.20 13.40
C TYR A 162 -17.07 9.16 11.87
N SER A 163 -17.47 8.05 11.26
CA SER A 163 -17.55 7.91 9.81
C SER A 163 -19.00 7.64 9.38
N PRO A 164 -19.63 8.53 8.59
CA PRO A 164 -21.02 8.37 8.15
C PRO A 164 -21.17 7.36 7.01
N SER A 165 -20.08 7.05 6.31
CA SER A 165 -20.08 6.08 5.22
C SER A 165 -18.67 5.57 4.95
N TYR A 166 -18.64 4.38 4.38
CA TYR A 166 -17.42 3.77 3.88
C TYR A 166 -16.66 4.70 2.91
N GLN A 167 -17.38 5.28 1.96
CA GLN A 167 -16.85 6.15 0.92
C GLN A 167 -16.22 7.41 1.51
N LYS A 168 -16.78 7.95 2.60
CA LYS A 168 -16.20 9.11 3.28
C LYS A 168 -14.86 8.76 3.92
N THR A 169 -14.73 7.60 4.56
CA THR A 169 -13.43 7.15 5.10
C THR A 169 -12.38 6.98 4.00
N VAL A 170 -12.74 6.37 2.87
CA VAL A 170 -11.83 6.27 1.71
C VAL A 170 -11.36 7.63 1.25
N ASN A 171 -12.29 8.56 1.06
CA ASN A 171 -11.97 9.91 0.61
C ASN A 171 -11.07 10.63 1.62
N ASP A 172 -11.33 10.51 2.91
CA ASP A 172 -10.49 11.11 3.97
C ASP A 172 -9.06 10.58 3.92
N ILE A 173 -8.88 9.26 3.74
CA ILE A 173 -7.57 8.64 3.59
C ILE A 173 -6.85 9.20 2.35
N GLN A 174 -7.53 9.23 1.20
CA GLN A 174 -6.96 9.73 -0.04
C GLN A 174 -6.50 11.19 0.13
N MET A 175 -7.37 12.06 0.63
CA MET A 175 -7.07 13.47 0.82
C MET A 175 -5.89 13.69 1.78
N LEU A 176 -5.83 12.94 2.88
CA LEU A 176 -4.75 13.05 3.85
C LEU A 176 -3.39 12.59 3.28
N ILE A 177 -3.39 11.51 2.49
CA ILE A 177 -2.17 11.06 1.79
C ILE A 177 -1.69 12.13 0.82
N LEU A 178 -2.58 12.70 0.02
CA LEU A 178 -2.24 13.72 -0.97
C LEU A 178 -1.73 15.01 -0.34
N GLU A 179 -2.24 15.35 0.84
CA GLU A 179 -1.78 16.49 1.63
C GLU A 179 -0.36 16.25 2.18
N LYS A 180 -0.10 15.06 2.73
CA LYS A 180 1.18 14.74 3.40
C LYS A 180 2.27 14.23 2.44
N VAL A 181 1.90 13.77 1.26
CA VAL A 181 2.81 13.15 0.28
C VAL A 181 2.65 13.79 -1.10
N PRO A 182 3.25 14.99 -1.32
CA PRO A 182 3.12 15.72 -2.59
C PRO A 182 3.73 15.00 -3.80
N GLN A 183 4.58 14.00 -3.59
CA GLN A 183 5.19 13.18 -4.64
C GLN A 183 4.21 12.16 -5.25
N VAL A 184 3.08 11.90 -4.59
CA VAL A 184 2.07 10.94 -5.04
C VAL A 184 1.08 11.60 -6.01
N LEU A 185 0.80 10.92 -7.11
CA LEU A 185 -0.09 11.43 -8.15
C LEU A 185 -1.57 11.09 -7.85
N LEU A 186 -2.42 12.12 -7.89
CA LEU A 186 -3.85 12.07 -7.51
C LEU A 186 -4.67 11.00 -8.26
N SER A 187 -4.43 10.80 -9.55
CA SER A 187 -5.30 9.97 -10.40
C SER A 187 -5.21 8.46 -10.16
N TRP A 188 -4.35 7.99 -9.24
CA TRP A 188 -4.08 6.56 -9.06
C TRP A 188 -4.13 6.04 -7.63
N VAL A 189 -4.49 6.85 -6.62
CA VAL A 189 -4.70 6.34 -5.25
C VAL A 189 -5.95 5.47 -5.21
N ASN A 190 -5.77 4.20 -5.52
CA ASN A 190 -6.85 3.21 -5.52
C ASN A 190 -6.92 2.58 -4.14
N ILE A 191 -7.98 2.91 -3.41
CA ILE A 191 -8.29 2.28 -2.13
C ILE A 191 -9.48 1.35 -2.32
N PHE A 192 -9.22 0.06 -2.29
CA PHE A 192 -10.28 -0.92 -2.10
C PHE A 192 -10.35 -1.25 -0.64
N LEU A 193 -11.53 -1.17 -0.05
CA LEU A 193 -11.81 -1.89 1.16
C LEU A 193 -12.87 -2.95 0.92
N LYS A 194 -12.58 -4.12 1.45
CA LYS A 194 -13.57 -5.16 1.61
C LYS A 194 -14.26 -4.95 2.97
N GLN A 195 -15.53 -4.53 2.95
CA GLN A 195 -16.34 -4.52 4.16
C GLN A 195 -16.70 -5.96 4.54
N GLN A 196 -16.28 -6.39 5.71
CA GLN A 196 -16.76 -7.62 6.32
C GLN A 196 -18.04 -7.25 7.11
N ILE A 197 -19.21 -7.54 6.54
CA ILE A 197 -20.47 -7.37 7.24
C ILE A 197 -20.57 -8.51 8.26
N GLN A 198 -20.48 -8.19 9.55
CA GLN A 198 -20.91 -9.13 10.58
C GLN A 198 -22.44 -9.11 10.59
N VAL A 199 -23.04 -10.22 10.16
CA VAL A 199 -24.48 -10.50 10.26
C VAL A 199 -24.80 -10.86 11.71
#